data_AF-A0A9P1FXZ8-F1
#
_entry.id   AF-A0A9P1FXZ8-F1
#
_cell.length_a   1.000
_cell.length_b   1.000
_cell.length_c   1.000
_cell.angle_alpha   90.00
_cell.angle_beta   90.00
_cell.angle_gamma   90.00
#
_symmetry.space_group_name_H-M   'P 1'
#
loop_
_entity.id
_entity.type
_entity.pdbx_description
1 polymer ?
#
loop_
_entity_poly.entity_id
_entity_poly.type
_entity_poly.pdbx_seq_one_letter_code
_entity_poly.pdbx_strand_id
1 'polypeptide(L)'
;MPRRQEAEFMHVRSGATALVQLGEYKELHVNQTSGHITIRTAEGPSTVRFRSISHMWEAMEHPDPWGFQVRSIVERYRELPKDSVTWVFVDFMSLYQYKRSAEEDEFFRKGLKRMHWLYSHEIVQVDILTELTPEDKKFEGEILVYNATEDQVKLTPICELRLNNTPYELRGWCQSESEWSRLRMDVLGGCVPTPPEIFRKRMQRMRFTHRNDAEQVLALQEKVFRDKVSKTTHLQLQQLSGDDLECLHDALPHYTKLEYMVVNGNALKGQDAVAMVTSGAADIQMESCSLQDEDADAISEALMSSAADRLEHLSLTGNRFSDIGTAALRKVMEQRPQLKIRL
;
A
#
# COMPACT_ATOMS: atom_id res chain seq x y z
N MET A 1 -22.12 2.20 -11.70
CA MET A 1 -22.13 1.59 -10.35
C MET A 1 -23.13 2.39 -9.52
N PRO A 2 -23.92 1.81 -8.62
CA PRO A 2 -24.82 2.62 -7.77
C PRO A 2 -24.03 3.42 -6.74
N ARG A 3 -24.54 4.58 -6.30
CA ARG A 3 -24.04 5.23 -5.08
C ARG A 3 -24.31 4.34 -3.87
N ARG A 4 -23.52 4.46 -2.81
CA ARG A 4 -23.76 3.75 -1.54
C ARG A 4 -25.20 3.87 -1.03
N GLN A 5 -25.86 5.02 -1.19
CA GLN A 5 -27.27 5.21 -0.83
C GLN A 5 -28.22 4.35 -1.67
N GLU A 6 -28.01 4.29 -2.99
CA GLU A 6 -28.85 3.49 -3.89
C GLU A 6 -28.61 1.99 -3.69
N ALA A 7 -27.38 1.60 -3.37
CA ALA A 7 -26.99 0.23 -3.10
C ALA A 7 -27.73 -0.39 -1.89
N GLU A 8 -28.27 0.41 -0.96
CA GLU A 8 -29.05 -0.08 0.20
C GLU A 8 -30.30 -0.83 -0.20
N PHE A 9 -30.89 -0.45 -1.33
CA PHE A 9 -32.16 -1.02 -1.82
C PHE A 9 -31.93 -2.11 -2.87
N MET A 10 -30.67 -2.40 -3.20
CA MET A 10 -30.32 -3.41 -4.20
C MET A 10 -30.18 -4.79 -3.57
N HIS A 11 -30.68 -5.79 -4.29
CA HIS A 11 -30.63 -7.18 -3.87
C HIS A 11 -29.94 -8.02 -4.95
N VAL A 12 -29.13 -8.99 -4.52
CA VAL A 12 -28.57 -10.01 -5.41
C VAL A 12 -29.64 -11.04 -5.78
N ARG A 13 -29.36 -11.92 -6.74
CA ARG A 13 -30.32 -12.93 -7.24
C ARG A 13 -30.89 -13.85 -6.15
N SER A 14 -30.16 -14.04 -5.05
CA SER A 14 -30.61 -14.83 -3.89
C SER A 14 -31.63 -14.09 -3.01
N GLY A 15 -31.92 -12.81 -3.29
CA GLY A 15 -32.75 -11.95 -2.45
C GLY A 15 -32.00 -11.35 -1.25
N ALA A 16 -30.71 -11.67 -1.06
CA ALA A 16 -29.87 -11.01 -0.08
C ALA A 16 -29.51 -9.57 -0.52
N THR A 17 -29.16 -8.71 0.43
CA THR A 17 -28.76 -7.33 0.12
C THR A 17 -27.46 -7.31 -0.67
N ALA A 18 -27.27 -6.32 -1.53
CA ALA A 18 -26.03 -6.17 -2.31
C ALA A 18 -24.83 -5.71 -1.46
N LEU A 19 -25.07 -5.27 -0.22
CA LEU A 19 -24.05 -4.80 0.71
C LEU A 19 -23.76 -5.85 1.77
N VAL A 20 -22.49 -5.94 2.17
CA VAL A 20 -22.09 -6.75 3.33
C VAL A 20 -22.59 -6.08 4.61
N GLN A 21 -23.33 -6.83 5.43
CA GLN A 21 -23.89 -6.35 6.67
C GLN A 21 -23.00 -6.68 7.89
N LEU A 22 -23.21 -5.94 8.98
CA LEU A 22 -22.52 -6.21 10.25
C LEU A 22 -22.82 -7.60 10.82
N GLY A 23 -24.01 -8.15 10.53
CA GLY A 23 -24.35 -9.54 10.89
C GLY A 23 -23.41 -10.54 10.23
N GLU A 24 -23.27 -10.46 8.90
CA GLU A 24 -22.38 -11.32 8.12
C GLU A 24 -20.92 -11.20 8.58
N TYR A 25 -20.46 -9.98 8.89
CA TYR A 25 -19.11 -9.76 9.44
C TYR A 25 -18.91 -10.48 10.78
N LYS A 26 -19.92 -10.50 11.64
CA LYS A 26 -19.84 -11.18 12.95
C LYS A 26 -19.86 -12.71 12.84
N GLU A 27 -20.28 -13.25 11.71
CA GLU A 27 -20.31 -14.69 11.44
C GLU A 27 -18.99 -15.23 10.87
N LEU A 28 -18.02 -14.35 10.58
CA LEU A 28 -16.70 -14.74 10.10
C LEU A 28 -15.98 -15.62 11.13
N HIS A 29 -15.49 -16.76 10.68
CA HIS A 29 -14.62 -17.63 11.45
C HIS A 29 -13.18 -17.46 11.00
N VAL A 30 -12.29 -17.11 11.93
CA VAL A 30 -10.86 -16.96 11.68
C VAL A 30 -10.12 -18.16 12.25
N ASN A 31 -9.50 -18.94 11.38
CA ASN A 31 -8.56 -19.97 11.82
C ASN A 31 -7.28 -19.28 12.34
N GLN A 32 -7.04 -19.38 13.65
CA GLN A 32 -5.91 -18.71 14.31
C GLN A 32 -4.54 -19.23 13.85
N THR A 33 -4.47 -20.45 13.31
CA THR A 33 -3.22 -21.07 12.86
C THR A 33 -2.90 -20.71 11.41
N SER A 34 -3.89 -20.80 10.51
CA SER A 34 -3.66 -20.53 9.09
C SER A 34 -4.00 -19.10 8.66
N GLY A 35 -4.66 -18.32 9.51
CA GLY A 35 -5.22 -17.02 9.14
C GLY A 35 -6.41 -17.09 8.16
N HIS A 36 -6.83 -18.30 7.75
CA HIS A 36 -7.94 -18.46 6.83
C HIS A 36 -9.25 -17.96 7.45
N ILE A 37 -9.96 -17.13 6.70
CA ILE A 37 -11.27 -16.62 7.09
C ILE A 37 -12.35 -17.32 6.28
N THR A 38 -13.35 -17.86 6.98
CA THR A 38 -14.48 -18.55 6.36
C THR A 38 -15.81 -17.99 6.86
N ILE A 39 -16.86 -18.19 6.06
CA ILE A 39 -18.25 -17.90 6.41
C ILE A 39 -19.10 -19.11 6.04
N ARG A 40 -20.22 -19.32 6.74
CA ARG A 40 -21.18 -20.36 6.36
C ARG A 40 -22.14 -19.80 5.32
N THR A 41 -22.19 -20.44 4.16
CA THR A 41 -23.19 -20.18 3.12
C THR A 41 -24.18 -21.33 3.04
N ALA A 42 -25.23 -21.19 2.21
CA ALA A 42 -26.17 -22.27 1.96
C ALA A 42 -25.51 -23.53 1.36
N GLU A 43 -24.37 -23.38 0.68
CA GLU A 43 -23.62 -24.47 0.04
C GLU A 43 -22.57 -25.09 0.99
N GLY A 44 -22.38 -24.51 2.17
CA GLY A 44 -21.42 -24.95 3.18
C GLY A 44 -20.41 -23.87 3.57
N PRO A 45 -19.31 -24.22 4.27
CA PRO A 45 -18.25 -23.28 4.58
C PRO A 45 -17.57 -22.77 3.30
N SER A 46 -17.47 -21.46 3.15
CA SER A 46 -16.82 -20.81 2.02
C SER A 46 -15.68 -19.92 2.50
N THR A 47 -14.58 -19.89 1.75
CA THR A 47 -13.46 -18.98 2.05
C THR A 47 -13.85 -17.54 1.74
N VAL A 48 -13.55 -16.60 2.63
CA VAL A 48 -13.83 -15.17 2.41
C VAL A 48 -12.58 -14.48 1.88
N ARG A 49 -12.74 -13.76 0.76
CA ARG A 49 -11.67 -12.98 0.12
C ARG A 49 -12.00 -11.51 0.22
N PHE A 50 -11.14 -10.74 0.88
CA PHE A 50 -11.29 -9.29 0.98
C PHE A 50 -10.58 -8.63 -0.19
N ARG A 51 -11.32 -7.83 -0.94
CA ARG A 51 -10.84 -7.06 -2.07
C ARG A 51 -11.09 -5.58 -1.86
N SER A 52 -10.14 -4.75 -2.28
CA SER A 52 -10.32 -3.31 -2.35
C SER A 52 -9.93 -2.82 -3.73
N ILE A 53 -10.74 -1.94 -4.32
CA ILE A 53 -10.49 -1.39 -5.65
C ILE A 53 -9.94 0.03 -5.50
N SER A 54 -8.72 0.24 -5.97
CA SER A 54 -8.18 1.58 -6.25
C SER A 54 -8.55 1.93 -7.68
N HIS A 55 -9.50 2.85 -7.86
CA HIS A 55 -10.04 3.21 -9.17
C HIS A 55 -10.03 4.72 -9.41
N MET A 56 -10.23 5.11 -10.67
CA MET A 56 -10.22 6.52 -11.05
C MET A 56 -11.64 7.07 -11.15
N TRP A 57 -11.82 8.29 -10.66
CA TRP A 57 -13.02 9.06 -10.98
C TRP A 57 -12.89 9.68 -12.38
N GLU A 58 -13.66 9.17 -13.35
CA GLU A 58 -13.66 9.64 -14.74
C GLU A 58 -14.51 10.89 -14.96
N ALA A 59 -15.47 11.16 -14.08
CA ALA A 59 -16.19 12.42 -13.99
C ALA A 59 -16.30 12.85 -12.52
N MET A 60 -16.60 14.12 -12.28
CA MET A 60 -16.81 14.61 -10.92
C MET A 60 -18.10 14.08 -10.32
N GLU A 61 -19.12 13.77 -11.10
CA GLU A 61 -20.41 13.34 -10.57
C GLU A 61 -20.48 11.81 -10.36
N HIS A 62 -19.66 11.05 -11.09
CA HIS A 62 -19.67 9.59 -11.05
C HIS A 62 -18.30 9.02 -11.49
N PRO A 63 -17.75 8.00 -10.80
CA PRO A 63 -16.41 7.53 -11.09
C PRO A 63 -16.29 6.75 -12.40
N ASP A 64 -17.35 6.05 -12.82
CA ASP A 64 -17.37 5.16 -13.98
C ASP A 64 -18.58 5.41 -14.90
N PRO A 65 -18.66 6.56 -15.61
CA PRO A 65 -19.84 6.96 -16.39
C PRO A 65 -20.24 5.94 -17.47
N TRP A 66 -19.27 5.26 -18.07
CA TRP A 66 -19.49 4.29 -19.15
C TRP A 66 -19.58 2.83 -18.67
N GLY A 67 -19.43 2.59 -17.37
CA GLY A 67 -19.45 1.25 -16.79
C GLY A 67 -18.24 0.39 -17.17
N PHE A 68 -17.16 0.98 -17.66
CA PHE A 68 -15.97 0.23 -18.09
C PHE A 68 -15.27 -0.39 -16.90
N GLN A 69 -15.02 0.39 -15.84
CA GLN A 69 -14.30 -0.07 -14.66
C GLN A 69 -15.08 -1.18 -13.93
N VAL A 70 -16.41 -1.06 -13.81
CA VAL A 70 -17.23 -2.13 -13.21
C VAL A 70 -17.20 -3.41 -14.03
N ARG A 71 -17.20 -3.33 -15.37
CA ARG A 71 -17.09 -4.52 -16.23
C ARG A 71 -15.74 -5.20 -16.04
N SER A 72 -14.65 -4.44 -15.99
CA SER A 72 -13.30 -4.98 -15.74
C SER A 72 -13.20 -5.69 -14.39
N ILE A 73 -13.81 -5.14 -13.32
CA ILE A 73 -13.85 -5.78 -12.00
C ILE A 73 -14.63 -7.11 -12.08
N VAL A 74 -15.82 -7.10 -12.69
CA VAL A 74 -16.67 -8.29 -12.81
C VAL A 74 -16.00 -9.38 -13.63
N GLU A 75 -15.33 -9.03 -14.73
CA GLU A 75 -14.58 -9.97 -15.56
C GLU A 75 -13.43 -10.61 -14.78
N ARG A 76 -12.64 -9.79 -14.06
CA ARG A 76 -11.55 -10.27 -13.20
C ARG A 76 -12.01 -11.26 -12.13
N TYR A 77 -13.18 -11.04 -11.55
CA TYR A 77 -13.68 -11.88 -10.45
C TYR A 77 -14.52 -13.07 -10.91
N ARG A 78 -14.93 -13.13 -12.19
CA ARG A 78 -15.62 -14.29 -12.75
C ARG A 78 -14.77 -15.55 -12.73
N GLU A 79 -13.45 -15.39 -12.77
CA GLU A 79 -12.48 -16.49 -12.79
C GLU A 79 -12.09 -17.00 -11.39
N LEU A 80 -12.59 -16.35 -10.32
CA LEU A 80 -12.26 -16.77 -8.96
C LEU A 80 -12.91 -18.10 -8.59
N PRO A 81 -12.29 -18.87 -7.67
CA PRO A 81 -12.83 -20.15 -7.22
C PRO A 81 -14.26 -20.04 -6.69
N LYS A 82 -15.14 -20.91 -7.17
CA LYS A 82 -16.58 -20.93 -6.82
C LYS A 82 -16.85 -21.30 -5.35
N ASP A 83 -15.87 -21.89 -4.67
CA ASP A 83 -15.91 -22.23 -3.25
C ASP A 83 -15.51 -21.04 -2.33
N SER A 84 -15.46 -19.83 -2.88
CA SER A 84 -15.14 -18.61 -2.14
C SER A 84 -16.17 -17.50 -2.34
N VAL A 85 -16.36 -16.72 -1.28
CA VAL A 85 -17.14 -15.49 -1.30
C VAL A 85 -16.16 -14.32 -1.35
N THR A 86 -16.34 -13.40 -2.29
CA THR A 86 -15.49 -12.23 -2.45
C THR A 86 -16.23 -10.99 -1.98
N TRP A 87 -15.68 -10.31 -0.96
CA TRP A 87 -16.18 -9.04 -0.47
C TRP A 87 -15.35 -7.92 -1.08
N VAL A 88 -16.01 -7.05 -1.82
CA VAL A 88 -15.35 -6.02 -2.63
C VAL A 88 -15.66 -4.65 -2.04
N PHE A 89 -14.63 -3.96 -1.60
CA PHE A 89 -14.69 -2.54 -1.26
C PHE A 89 -14.43 -1.70 -2.52
N VAL A 90 -15.45 -0.92 -2.88
CA VAL A 90 -15.38 0.15 -3.89
C VAL A 90 -15.82 1.42 -3.17
N ASP A 91 -14.95 2.41 -3.02
CA ASP A 91 -15.22 3.61 -2.20
C ASP A 91 -16.58 4.28 -2.50
N PHE A 92 -16.92 4.44 -3.78
CA PHE A 92 -18.16 5.04 -4.26
C PHE A 92 -19.42 4.27 -3.84
N MET A 93 -19.32 2.93 -3.84
CA MET A 93 -20.41 2.03 -3.46
C MET A 93 -20.43 1.74 -1.95
N SER A 94 -19.32 1.95 -1.25
CA SER A 94 -19.12 1.51 0.14
C SER A 94 -19.18 2.66 1.15
N LEU A 95 -18.90 3.88 0.73
CA LEU A 95 -18.99 5.10 1.53
C LEU A 95 -20.16 5.97 1.03
N TYR A 96 -20.88 6.62 1.94
CA TYR A 96 -21.98 7.52 1.56
C TYR A 96 -21.49 8.65 0.64
N GLN A 97 -22.21 8.90 -0.46
CA GLN A 97 -21.84 9.91 -1.46
C GLN A 97 -22.65 11.18 -1.27
N TYR A 98 -22.16 12.33 -1.73
CA TYR A 98 -22.90 13.60 -1.62
C TYR A 98 -24.24 13.57 -2.39
N LYS A 99 -25.33 14.17 -1.90
CA LYS A 99 -25.54 14.82 -0.58
C LYS A 99 -25.83 13.80 0.50
N ARG A 100 -25.30 14.06 1.71
CA ARG A 100 -25.36 13.17 2.87
C ARG A 100 -26.24 13.76 3.97
N SER A 101 -26.99 12.92 4.66
CA SER A 101 -27.61 13.26 5.95
C SER A 101 -26.53 13.46 7.03
N ALA A 102 -26.91 13.99 8.20
CA ALA A 102 -25.97 14.16 9.31
C ALA A 102 -25.38 12.81 9.79
N GLU A 103 -26.20 11.77 9.82
CA GLU A 103 -25.80 10.41 10.20
C GLU A 103 -24.90 9.77 9.13
N GLU A 104 -25.28 9.89 7.85
CA GLU A 104 -24.47 9.39 6.73
C GLU A 104 -23.09 10.06 6.68
N ASP A 105 -23.03 11.36 6.99
CA ASP A 105 -21.79 12.12 7.06
C ASP A 105 -20.89 11.68 8.23
N GLU A 106 -21.48 11.32 9.37
CA GLU A 106 -20.73 10.71 10.49
C GLU A 106 -20.11 9.37 10.07
N PHE A 107 -20.89 8.48 9.43
CA PHE A 107 -20.39 7.19 8.94
C PHE A 107 -19.32 7.36 7.86
N PHE A 108 -19.52 8.29 6.93
CA PHE A 108 -18.52 8.61 5.91
C PHE A 108 -17.19 9.05 6.54
N ARG A 109 -17.23 9.96 7.52
CA ARG A 109 -16.02 10.44 8.22
C ARG A 109 -15.33 9.32 8.99
N LYS A 110 -16.10 8.44 9.64
CA LYS A 110 -15.55 7.25 10.32
C LYS A 110 -14.83 6.32 9.34
N GLY A 111 -15.46 6.04 8.19
CA GLY A 111 -14.86 5.24 7.12
C GLY A 111 -13.58 5.86 6.59
N LEU A 112 -13.64 7.14 6.20
CA LEU A 112 -12.51 7.86 5.63
C LEU A 112 -11.29 7.92 6.58
N LYS A 113 -11.52 8.08 7.89
CA LYS A 113 -10.45 8.10 8.91
C LYS A 113 -9.65 6.79 9.00
N ARG A 114 -10.22 5.67 8.53
CA ARG A 114 -9.64 4.32 8.59
C ARG A 114 -9.46 3.66 7.23
N MET A 115 -9.76 4.37 6.15
CA MET A 115 -9.78 3.80 4.80
C MET A 115 -8.43 3.17 4.39
N HIS A 116 -7.30 3.74 4.82
CA HIS A 116 -5.96 3.16 4.63
C HIS A 116 -5.84 1.66 4.98
N TRP A 117 -6.62 1.14 5.94
CA TRP A 117 -6.60 -0.30 6.28
C TRP A 117 -7.04 -1.19 5.11
N LEU A 118 -8.03 -0.75 4.32
CA LEU A 118 -8.52 -1.50 3.17
C LEU A 118 -7.50 -1.55 2.03
N TYR A 119 -6.45 -0.74 2.11
CA TYR A 119 -5.38 -0.72 1.11
C TYR A 119 -4.05 -1.24 1.64
N SER A 120 -3.79 -1.19 2.95
CA SER A 120 -2.49 -1.55 3.54
C SER A 120 -2.48 -2.83 4.38
N HIS A 121 -3.64 -3.36 4.75
CA HIS A 121 -3.72 -4.55 5.61
C HIS A 121 -3.44 -5.82 4.80
N GLU A 122 -2.65 -6.74 5.36
CA GLU A 122 -2.16 -7.96 4.68
C GLU A 122 -3.27 -8.82 4.08
N ILE A 123 -4.36 -8.98 4.82
CA ILE A 123 -5.50 -9.80 4.39
C ILE A 123 -6.30 -9.24 3.20
N VAL A 124 -6.12 -7.96 2.86
CA VAL A 124 -6.90 -7.32 1.79
C VAL A 124 -6.07 -7.28 0.52
N GLN A 125 -6.54 -7.96 -0.51
CA GLN A 125 -5.95 -7.84 -1.83
C GLN A 125 -6.47 -6.57 -2.52
N VAL A 126 -5.56 -5.68 -2.91
CA VAL A 126 -5.91 -4.46 -3.63
C VAL A 126 -5.74 -4.67 -5.12
N ASP A 127 -6.79 -4.33 -5.85
CA ASP A 127 -6.84 -4.31 -7.30
C ASP A 127 -6.76 -2.85 -7.77
N ILE A 128 -5.66 -2.50 -8.44
CA ILE A 128 -5.42 -1.14 -8.95
C ILE A 128 -5.88 -1.08 -10.40
N LEU A 129 -6.81 -0.18 -10.71
CA LEU A 129 -7.27 0.12 -12.05
C LEU A 129 -6.61 1.42 -12.53
N THR A 130 -5.68 1.28 -13.48
CA THR A 130 -4.89 2.39 -14.02
C THR A 130 -5.41 2.89 -15.37
N GLU A 131 -6.40 2.21 -15.96
CA GLU A 131 -6.96 2.52 -17.27
C GLU A 131 -8.30 3.26 -17.13
N LEU A 132 -8.44 4.37 -17.87
CA LEU A 132 -9.72 5.05 -18.07
C LEU A 132 -10.52 4.32 -19.15
N THR A 133 -11.80 4.65 -19.32
CA THR A 133 -12.60 4.14 -20.43
C THR A 133 -11.93 4.49 -21.77
N PRO A 134 -11.55 3.50 -22.60
CA PRO A 134 -11.01 3.73 -23.93
C PRO A 134 -11.99 4.49 -24.82
N GLU A 135 -11.48 5.34 -25.72
CA GLU A 135 -12.33 6.21 -26.55
C GLU A 135 -13.32 5.43 -27.42
N ASP A 136 -12.92 4.29 -27.96
CA ASP A 136 -13.76 3.38 -28.75
C ASP A 136 -14.85 2.67 -27.94
N LYS A 137 -14.74 2.71 -26.60
CA LYS A 137 -15.73 2.14 -25.67
C LYS A 137 -16.64 3.19 -25.05
N LYS A 138 -16.42 4.48 -25.34
CA LYS A 138 -17.33 5.55 -24.94
C LYS A 138 -18.54 5.57 -25.86
N PHE A 139 -19.70 5.81 -25.27
CA PHE A 139 -20.98 5.87 -25.98
C PHE A 139 -21.84 6.98 -25.40
N GLU A 140 -22.79 7.46 -26.21
CA GLU A 140 -23.85 8.35 -25.74
C GLU A 140 -24.83 7.56 -24.88
N GLY A 141 -25.10 8.05 -23.68
CA GLY A 141 -25.99 7.40 -22.74
C GLY A 141 -26.29 8.30 -21.57
N GLU A 142 -27.09 7.78 -20.64
CA GLU A 142 -27.47 8.47 -19.42
C GLU A 142 -27.04 7.66 -18.20
N ILE A 143 -26.75 8.34 -17.11
CA ILE A 143 -26.40 7.72 -15.84
C ILE A 143 -27.04 8.46 -14.68
N LEU A 144 -27.41 7.72 -13.64
CA LEU A 144 -27.93 8.30 -12.41
C LEU A 144 -26.81 9.02 -11.67
N VAL A 145 -26.98 10.32 -11.48
CA VAL A 145 -26.06 11.16 -10.69
C VAL A 145 -26.83 12.11 -9.79
N TYR A 146 -26.18 12.57 -8.73
CA TYR A 146 -26.73 13.58 -7.86
C TYR A 146 -26.66 14.96 -8.54
N ASN A 147 -27.80 15.59 -8.77
CA ASN A 147 -27.88 16.95 -9.28
C ASN A 147 -27.99 17.94 -8.12
N ALA A 148 -26.97 18.78 -7.95
CA ALA A 148 -26.92 19.75 -6.84
C ALA A 148 -27.92 20.92 -6.99
N THR A 149 -28.31 21.27 -8.21
CA THR A 149 -29.26 22.36 -8.47
C THR A 149 -30.69 21.96 -8.11
N GLU A 150 -31.04 20.71 -8.39
CA GLU A 150 -32.38 20.16 -8.12
C GLU A 150 -32.47 19.37 -6.81
N ASP A 151 -31.35 19.22 -6.08
CA ASP A 151 -31.22 18.49 -4.83
C ASP A 151 -31.73 17.02 -4.89
N GLN A 152 -31.59 16.38 -6.05
CA GLN A 152 -32.11 15.03 -6.31
C GLN A 152 -31.18 14.19 -7.19
N VAL A 153 -31.35 12.88 -7.14
CA VAL A 153 -30.71 11.95 -8.09
C VAL A 153 -31.58 11.85 -9.34
N LYS A 154 -30.99 12.04 -10.51
CA LYS A 154 -31.69 11.88 -11.78
C LYS A 154 -30.81 11.29 -12.86
N LEU A 155 -31.45 10.72 -13.88
CA LEU A 155 -30.77 10.36 -15.12
C LEU A 155 -30.26 11.63 -15.77
N THR A 156 -28.95 11.65 -16.04
CA THR A 156 -28.26 12.78 -16.66
C THR A 156 -27.45 12.24 -17.84
N PRO A 157 -27.52 12.89 -19.02
CA PRO A 157 -26.66 12.53 -20.15
C PRO A 157 -25.18 12.55 -19.76
N ILE A 158 -24.42 11.53 -20.17
CA ILE A 158 -22.99 11.42 -19.84
C ILE A 158 -22.20 12.64 -20.37
N CYS A 159 -22.63 13.22 -21.50
CA CYS A 159 -22.01 14.41 -22.08
C CYS A 159 -22.18 15.68 -21.23
N GLU A 160 -23.12 15.71 -20.28
CA GLU A 160 -23.32 16.82 -19.34
C GLU A 160 -22.44 16.68 -18.09
N LEU A 161 -21.79 15.53 -17.89
CA LEU A 161 -20.92 15.31 -16.75
C LEU A 161 -19.60 16.08 -16.89
N ARG A 162 -19.04 16.47 -15.75
CA ARG A 162 -17.76 17.15 -15.72
C ARG A 162 -16.63 16.14 -15.70
N LEU A 163 -16.13 15.80 -16.89
CA LEU A 163 -15.07 14.81 -17.05
C LEU A 163 -13.78 15.20 -16.33
N ASN A 164 -13.16 14.22 -15.70
CA ASN A 164 -11.88 14.35 -15.02
C ASN A 164 -10.78 13.68 -15.84
N ASN A 165 -10.11 14.49 -16.65
CA ASN A 165 -9.02 14.06 -17.53
C ASN A 165 -7.65 14.01 -16.84
N THR A 166 -7.60 14.01 -15.50
CA THR A 166 -6.34 13.91 -14.78
C THR A 166 -5.68 12.55 -15.06
N PRO A 167 -4.43 12.53 -15.54
CA PRO A 167 -3.68 11.28 -15.70
C PRO A 167 -3.52 10.50 -14.38
N TYR A 168 -3.43 9.17 -14.44
CA TYR A 168 -3.39 8.30 -13.25
C TYR A 168 -2.26 8.68 -12.28
N GLU A 169 -1.07 8.99 -12.81
CA GLU A 169 0.13 9.36 -12.08
C GLU A 169 0.00 10.67 -11.29
N LEU A 170 -1.00 11.50 -11.61
CA LEU A 170 -1.28 12.75 -10.92
C LEU A 170 -2.45 12.64 -9.93
N ARG A 171 -3.07 11.47 -9.77
CA ARG A 171 -4.24 11.30 -8.87
C ARG A 171 -3.79 10.96 -7.46
N GLY A 172 -3.92 11.92 -6.54
CA GLY A 172 -3.39 11.82 -5.18
C GLY A 172 -3.89 10.59 -4.41
N TRP A 173 -5.20 10.33 -4.41
CA TRP A 173 -5.77 9.14 -3.77
C TRP A 173 -5.23 7.85 -4.39
N CYS A 174 -5.30 7.69 -5.72
CA CYS A 174 -4.83 6.49 -6.40
C CYS A 174 -3.34 6.22 -6.17
N GLN A 175 -2.49 7.26 -6.21
CA GLN A 175 -1.06 7.10 -5.93
C GLN A 175 -0.81 6.64 -4.48
N SER A 176 -1.59 7.16 -3.53
CA SER A 176 -1.47 6.79 -2.12
C SER A 176 -1.93 5.36 -1.88
N GLU A 177 -3.09 4.98 -2.42
CA GLU A 177 -3.63 3.62 -2.34
C GLU A 177 -2.68 2.59 -2.96
N SER A 178 -2.09 2.93 -4.11
CA SER A 178 -1.05 2.14 -4.76
C SER A 178 0.17 1.96 -3.85
N GLU A 179 0.68 3.03 -3.24
CA GLU A 179 1.82 2.98 -2.32
C GLU A 179 1.50 2.11 -1.08
N TRP A 180 0.37 2.36 -0.42
CA TRP A 180 -0.09 1.60 0.74
C TRP A 180 -0.22 0.10 0.42
N SER A 181 -0.67 -0.23 -0.79
CA SER A 181 -0.85 -1.60 -1.24
C SER A 181 0.44 -2.38 -1.45
N ARG A 182 1.52 -1.68 -1.82
CA ARG A 182 2.85 -2.28 -2.04
C ARG A 182 3.59 -2.58 -0.72
N LEU A 183 3.14 -1.99 0.38
CA LEU A 183 3.71 -2.22 1.72
C LEU A 183 3.14 -3.47 2.41
N ARG A 184 2.39 -4.32 1.69
CA ARG A 184 1.90 -5.60 2.21
C ARG A 184 2.99 -6.67 2.11
N MET A 185 3.21 -7.39 3.20
CA MET A 185 4.19 -8.45 3.41
C MET A 185 4.06 -9.62 2.42
N ASP A 186 2.83 -9.96 2.01
CA ASP A 186 2.57 -11.10 1.11
C ASP A 186 2.86 -10.78 -0.38
N VAL A 187 3.07 -9.51 -0.72
CA VAL A 187 3.45 -9.09 -2.06
C VAL A 187 4.98 -9.00 -2.11
N LEU A 188 5.60 -10.10 -2.56
CA LEU A 188 6.98 -10.19 -3.07
C LEU A 188 7.80 -8.88 -3.01
N GLY A 189 8.66 -8.77 -1.99
CA GLY A 189 9.88 -7.97 -2.06
C GLY A 189 9.74 -6.46 -1.84
N GLY A 190 9.97 -6.05 -0.61
CA GLY A 190 10.99 -5.03 -0.39
C GLY A 190 10.72 -3.62 -0.88
N CYS A 191 9.55 -3.08 -0.57
CA CYS A 191 9.32 -1.64 -0.67
C CYS A 191 9.58 -0.96 0.68
N VAL A 192 10.28 0.17 0.64
CA VAL A 192 10.45 1.03 1.80
C VAL A 192 9.21 1.91 1.95
N PRO A 193 8.55 1.95 3.12
CA PRO A 193 7.49 2.92 3.38
C PRO A 193 8.04 4.34 3.20
N THR A 194 7.43 5.14 2.31
CA THR A 194 7.90 6.50 2.07
C THR A 194 7.75 7.33 3.35
N PRO A 195 8.83 7.98 3.85
CA PRO A 195 8.77 8.86 5.00
C PRO A 195 7.76 10.01 4.80
N PRO A 196 7.07 10.46 5.87
CA PRO A 196 6.02 11.48 5.76
C PRO A 196 6.45 12.78 5.07
N GLU A 197 7.71 13.21 5.26
CA GLU A 197 8.22 14.44 4.64
C GLU A 197 8.44 14.29 3.13
N ILE A 198 9.03 13.18 2.70
CA ILE A 198 9.22 12.85 1.28
C ILE A 198 7.85 12.71 0.60
N PHE A 199 6.93 11.99 1.25
CA PHE A 199 5.57 11.81 0.76
C PHE A 199 4.83 13.16 0.64
N ARG A 200 5.01 14.08 1.60
CA ARG A 200 4.43 15.43 1.54
C ARG A 200 4.92 16.21 0.32
N LYS A 201 6.23 16.20 0.06
CA LYS A 201 6.80 16.86 -1.14
C LYS A 201 6.21 16.28 -2.42
N ARG A 202 6.02 14.95 -2.48
CA ARG A 202 5.39 14.27 -3.62
C ARG A 202 3.93 14.71 -3.80
N MET A 203 3.16 14.80 -2.72
CA MET A 203 1.74 15.19 -2.74
C MET A 203 1.49 16.62 -3.21
N GLN A 204 2.46 17.52 -3.13
CA GLN A 204 2.34 18.89 -3.66
C GLN A 204 2.08 18.94 -5.17
N ARG A 205 2.45 17.89 -5.91
CA ARG A 205 2.27 17.79 -7.37
C ARG A 205 0.97 17.07 -7.77
N MET A 206 0.24 16.53 -6.80
CA MET A 206 -0.93 15.69 -7.04
C MET A 206 -2.22 16.50 -7.13
N ARG A 207 -3.22 15.91 -7.76
CA ARG A 207 -4.56 16.46 -7.97
C ARG A 207 -5.62 15.58 -7.31
N PHE A 208 -6.66 16.23 -6.80
CA PHE A 208 -7.79 15.60 -6.15
C PHE A 208 -9.09 16.03 -6.85
N THR A 209 -10.01 15.10 -7.06
CA THR A 209 -11.21 15.33 -7.89
C THR A 209 -12.16 16.38 -7.31
N HIS A 210 -12.43 16.35 -6.00
CA HIS A 210 -13.51 17.15 -5.39
C HIS A 210 -13.04 18.25 -4.45
N ARG A 211 -12.10 17.93 -3.58
CA ARG A 211 -11.62 18.78 -2.49
C ARG A 211 -10.13 18.57 -2.34
N ASN A 212 -9.43 19.51 -1.74
CA ASN A 212 -8.01 19.35 -1.41
C ASN A 212 -7.87 18.36 -0.24
N ASP A 213 -8.02 17.06 -0.54
CA ASP A 213 -7.89 15.95 0.41
C ASP A 213 -6.43 15.66 0.79
N ALA A 214 -5.48 16.49 0.36
CA ALA A 214 -4.05 16.31 0.62
C ALA A 214 -3.78 16.05 2.11
N GLU A 215 -4.25 16.91 3.02
CA GLU A 215 -4.02 16.75 4.46
C GLU A 215 -4.58 15.44 5.02
N GLN A 216 -5.75 15.01 4.53
CA GLN A 216 -6.33 13.72 4.92
C GLN A 216 -5.45 12.56 4.45
N VAL A 217 -5.00 12.61 3.20
CA VAL A 217 -4.12 11.60 2.61
C VAL A 217 -2.77 11.54 3.33
N LEU A 218 -2.17 12.70 3.62
CA LEU A 218 -0.92 12.79 4.40
C LEU A 218 -1.08 12.14 5.78
N ALA A 219 -2.16 12.46 6.49
CA ALA A 219 -2.44 11.89 7.80
C ALA A 219 -2.71 10.38 7.77
N LEU A 220 -3.25 9.85 6.66
CA LEU A 220 -3.45 8.42 6.47
C LEU A 220 -2.15 7.72 6.12
N GLN A 221 -1.33 8.30 5.23
CA GLN A 221 -0.01 7.77 4.90
C GLN A 221 0.80 7.66 6.18
N GLU A 222 0.90 8.72 6.97
CA GLU A 222 1.75 8.72 8.17
C GLU A 222 1.38 7.59 9.15
N LYS A 223 0.08 7.25 9.24
CA LYS A 223 -0.36 6.08 10.00
C LYS A 223 0.17 4.77 9.39
N VAL A 224 0.08 4.61 8.08
CA VAL A 224 0.63 3.43 7.37
C VAL A 224 2.13 3.34 7.60
N PHE A 225 2.87 4.43 7.40
CA PHE A 225 4.31 4.48 7.64
C PHE A 225 4.66 4.01 9.05
N ARG A 226 4.09 4.65 10.07
CA ARG A 226 4.35 4.33 11.49
C ARG A 226 3.96 2.89 11.83
N ASP A 227 2.84 2.40 11.30
CA ASP A 227 2.38 1.03 11.53
C ASP A 227 3.36 0.00 10.95
N LYS A 228 3.84 0.23 9.72
CA LYS A 228 4.76 -0.69 9.04
C LYS A 228 6.13 -0.70 9.70
N VAL A 229 6.77 0.46 9.84
CA VAL A 229 8.14 0.53 10.42
C VAL A 229 8.20 0.04 11.87
N SER A 230 7.14 0.25 12.67
CA SER A 230 7.13 -0.20 14.08
C SER A 230 6.90 -1.70 14.28
N LYS A 231 6.42 -2.41 13.25
CA LYS A 231 6.14 -3.86 13.30
C LYS A 231 7.14 -4.71 12.52
N THR A 232 7.84 -4.13 11.55
CA THR A 232 8.79 -4.86 10.71
C THR A 232 9.98 -5.36 11.52
N THR A 233 10.17 -6.68 11.52
CA THR A 233 11.35 -7.36 12.08
C THR A 233 12.32 -7.84 11.00
N HIS A 234 11.81 -8.10 9.80
CA HIS A 234 12.59 -8.58 8.65
C HIS A 234 12.36 -7.66 7.47
N LEU A 235 13.44 -7.11 6.90
CA LEU A 235 13.40 -6.25 5.74
C LEU A 235 14.28 -6.84 4.63
N GLN A 236 13.66 -7.24 3.53
CA GLN A 236 14.37 -7.75 2.36
C GLN A 236 14.10 -6.83 1.17
N LEU A 237 15.13 -6.14 0.70
CA LEU A 237 15.06 -5.14 -0.37
C LEU A 237 15.95 -5.54 -1.54
N GLN A 238 15.45 -5.40 -2.76
CA GLN A 238 16.18 -5.69 -3.99
C GLN A 238 15.83 -4.65 -5.05
N GLN A 239 16.75 -4.42 -5.98
CA GLN A 239 16.57 -3.48 -7.09
C GLN A 239 16.25 -2.04 -6.64
N LEU A 240 16.85 -1.61 -5.54
CA LEU A 240 16.68 -0.26 -4.99
C LEU A 240 17.23 0.79 -5.95
N SER A 241 16.39 1.78 -6.27
CA SER A 241 16.80 2.99 -6.95
C SER A 241 17.43 4.00 -5.98
N GLY A 242 17.96 5.10 -6.50
CA GLY A 242 18.48 6.19 -5.66
C GLY A 242 17.40 6.81 -4.75
N ASP A 243 16.17 6.95 -5.27
CA ASP A 243 15.03 7.47 -4.50
C ASP A 243 14.61 6.49 -3.38
N ASP A 244 14.73 5.18 -3.63
CA ASP A 244 14.43 4.17 -2.61
C ASP A 244 15.47 4.18 -1.48
N LEU A 245 16.75 4.41 -1.80
CA LEU A 245 17.81 4.56 -0.82
C LEU A 245 17.64 5.84 0.02
N GLU A 246 17.25 6.96 -0.58
CA GLU A 246 16.89 8.18 0.16
C GLU A 246 15.73 7.91 1.13
N CYS A 247 14.68 7.23 0.66
CA CYS A 247 13.57 6.82 1.53
C CYS A 247 14.04 5.87 2.65
N LEU A 248 14.94 4.95 2.35
CA LEU A 248 15.46 3.98 3.33
C LEU A 248 16.19 4.71 4.44
N HIS A 249 17.09 5.65 4.11
CA HIS A 249 17.86 6.40 5.10
C HIS A 249 16.96 7.10 6.11
N ASP A 250 15.93 7.78 5.62
CA ASP A 250 14.98 8.50 6.45
C ASP A 250 14.03 7.55 7.21
N ALA A 251 13.77 6.35 6.69
CA ALA A 251 12.90 5.35 7.33
C ALA A 251 13.62 4.53 8.41
N LEU A 252 14.92 4.24 8.23
CA LEU A 252 15.74 3.37 9.08
C LEU A 252 15.61 3.69 10.59
N PRO A 253 15.70 4.95 11.04
CA PRO A 253 15.56 5.29 12.47
C PRO A 253 14.22 4.92 13.10
N HIS A 254 13.18 4.70 12.28
CA HIS A 254 11.85 4.39 12.77
C HIS A 254 11.59 2.87 12.94
N TYR A 255 12.51 2.02 12.47
CA TYR A 255 12.40 0.58 12.63
C TYR A 255 12.85 0.08 14.01
N THR A 256 11.99 0.28 15.00
CA THR A 256 12.29 -0.06 16.41
C THR A 256 12.43 -1.55 16.70
N LYS A 257 11.98 -2.43 15.79
CA LYS A 257 11.98 -3.89 15.98
C LYS A 257 12.76 -4.65 14.91
N LEU A 258 13.54 -3.96 14.08
CA LEU A 258 14.30 -4.62 13.03
C LEU A 258 15.31 -5.60 13.64
N GLU A 259 15.32 -6.81 13.11
CA GLU A 259 16.22 -7.90 13.50
C GLU A 259 17.06 -8.33 12.30
N TYR A 260 16.45 -8.42 11.12
CA TYR A 260 17.09 -8.91 9.89
C TYR A 260 16.94 -7.91 8.74
N MET A 261 18.04 -7.60 8.06
CA MET A 261 18.05 -6.78 6.86
C MET A 261 18.84 -7.45 5.73
N VAL A 262 18.23 -7.58 4.56
CA VAL A 262 18.86 -8.16 3.37
C VAL A 262 18.71 -7.17 2.22
N VAL A 263 19.83 -6.67 1.71
CA VAL A 263 19.89 -5.72 0.59
C VAL A 263 20.85 -6.16 -0.51
N ASN A 264 21.04 -7.47 -0.65
CA ASN A 264 22.01 -8.05 -1.59
C ASN A 264 21.78 -7.59 -3.04
N GLY A 265 22.87 -7.36 -3.76
CA GLY A 265 22.87 -6.99 -5.18
C GLY A 265 22.44 -5.54 -5.49
N ASN A 266 22.10 -4.74 -4.48
CA ASN A 266 21.85 -3.31 -4.67
C ASN A 266 23.19 -2.56 -4.77
N ALA A 267 23.30 -1.61 -5.70
CA ALA A 267 24.49 -0.76 -5.79
C ALA A 267 24.49 0.25 -4.64
N LEU A 268 25.33 0.02 -3.63
CA LEU A 268 25.42 0.86 -2.43
C LEU A 268 26.65 1.75 -2.48
N LYS A 269 26.55 2.90 -1.81
CA LYS A 269 27.66 3.76 -1.42
C LYS A 269 27.98 3.54 0.06
N GLY A 270 29.16 3.94 0.51
CA GLY A 270 29.56 3.83 1.92
C GLY A 270 28.58 4.43 2.90
N GLN A 271 27.97 5.58 2.58
CA GLN A 271 26.93 6.19 3.41
C GLN A 271 25.69 5.30 3.60
N ASP A 272 25.34 4.50 2.59
CA ASP A 272 24.18 3.62 2.63
C ASP A 272 24.49 2.41 3.52
N ALA A 273 25.69 1.84 3.37
CA ALA A 273 26.17 0.77 4.23
C ALA A 273 26.31 1.20 5.70
N VAL A 274 26.79 2.42 5.96
CA VAL A 274 26.86 3.01 7.31
C VAL A 274 25.47 3.13 7.92
N ALA A 275 24.48 3.63 7.17
CA ALA A 275 23.10 3.72 7.65
C ALA A 275 22.54 2.32 8.00
N MET A 276 22.83 1.32 7.19
CA MET A 276 22.38 -0.06 7.41
C MET A 276 23.01 -0.66 8.68
N VAL A 277 24.33 -0.60 8.86
CA VAL A 277 24.98 -1.19 10.05
C VAL A 277 24.63 -0.48 11.36
N THR A 278 24.11 0.74 11.28
CA THR A 278 23.62 1.53 12.43
C THR A 278 22.10 1.49 12.59
N SER A 279 21.39 0.68 11.79
CA SER A 279 19.92 0.55 11.82
C SER A 279 19.37 -0.09 13.10
N GLY A 280 20.22 -0.75 13.88
CA GLY A 280 19.81 -1.53 15.04
C GLY A 280 19.38 -2.97 14.74
N ALA A 281 19.51 -3.42 13.48
CA ALA A 281 19.35 -4.83 13.11
C ALA A 281 20.45 -5.71 13.73
N ALA A 282 20.14 -6.99 13.99
CA ALA A 282 21.06 -7.98 14.52
C ALA A 282 21.80 -8.76 13.43
N ASP A 283 21.18 -8.91 12.26
CA ASP A 283 21.75 -9.58 11.09
C ASP A 283 21.55 -8.73 9.83
N ILE A 284 22.64 -8.43 9.13
CA ILE A 284 22.64 -7.63 7.91
C ILE A 284 23.38 -8.36 6.80
N GLN A 285 22.75 -8.43 5.63
CA GLN A 285 23.36 -8.91 4.39
C GLN A 285 23.42 -7.80 3.35
N MET A 286 24.63 -7.43 2.96
CA MET A 286 24.96 -6.48 1.90
C MET A 286 25.90 -7.15 0.89
N GLU A 287 25.51 -8.31 0.38
CA GLU A 287 26.33 -9.09 -0.54
C GLU A 287 26.27 -8.54 -1.97
N SER A 288 27.41 -8.55 -2.66
CA SER A 288 27.51 -8.08 -4.06
C SER A 288 26.99 -6.65 -4.25
N CYS A 289 27.23 -5.77 -3.28
CA CYS A 289 26.72 -4.39 -3.25
C CYS A 289 27.65 -3.35 -3.86
N SER A 290 28.73 -3.79 -4.54
CA SER A 290 29.70 -2.92 -5.22
C SER A 290 30.56 -2.02 -4.32
N LEU A 291 30.56 -2.26 -3.01
CA LEU A 291 31.36 -1.54 -2.00
C LEU A 291 32.86 -1.76 -2.22
N GLN A 292 33.67 -0.76 -1.90
CA GLN A 292 35.13 -0.70 -2.12
C GLN A 292 35.88 -0.39 -0.81
N ASP A 293 37.21 -0.34 -0.86
CA ASP A 293 38.06 -0.16 0.33
C ASP A 293 37.73 1.11 1.13
N GLU A 294 37.40 2.22 0.44
CA GLU A 294 37.02 3.46 1.11
C GLU A 294 35.71 3.32 1.91
N ASP A 295 34.80 2.46 1.44
CA ASP A 295 33.56 2.15 2.15
C ASP A 295 33.82 1.25 3.36
N ALA A 296 34.80 0.33 3.27
CA ALA A 296 35.17 -0.57 4.37
C ALA A 296 35.70 0.21 5.60
N ASP A 297 36.44 1.28 5.38
CA ASP A 297 36.91 2.16 6.47
C ASP A 297 35.73 2.85 7.16
N ALA A 298 34.79 3.42 6.39
CA ALA A 298 33.61 4.08 6.94
C ALA A 298 32.68 3.10 7.68
N ILE A 299 32.48 1.89 7.13
CA ILE A 299 31.75 0.81 7.79
C ILE A 299 32.45 0.43 9.10
N SER A 300 33.78 0.30 9.08
CA SER A 300 34.55 -0.07 10.26
C SER A 300 34.40 0.95 11.39
N GLU A 301 34.44 2.24 11.08
CA GLU A 301 34.18 3.31 12.06
C GLU A 301 32.77 3.22 12.63
N ALA A 302 31.75 3.05 11.77
CA ALA A 302 30.36 2.92 12.18
C ALA A 302 30.11 1.70 13.07
N LEU A 303 30.76 0.57 12.77
CA LEU A 303 30.69 -0.66 13.57
C LEU A 303 31.31 -0.51 14.96
N MET A 304 32.17 0.49 15.19
CA MET A 304 32.72 0.76 16.53
C MET A 304 31.85 1.72 17.35
N SER A 305 30.80 2.28 16.76
CA SER A 305 29.84 3.13 17.45
C SER A 305 28.79 2.31 18.21
N SER A 306 28.22 2.89 19.28
CA SER A 306 27.15 2.24 20.05
C SER A 306 25.86 2.00 19.25
N ALA A 307 25.69 2.67 18.10
CA ALA A 307 24.55 2.45 17.22
C ALA A 307 24.57 1.06 16.55
N ALA A 308 25.75 0.43 16.44
CA ALA A 308 25.94 -0.88 15.85
C ALA A 308 26.09 -2.01 16.90
N ASP A 309 25.86 -1.73 18.19
CA ASP A 309 26.10 -2.70 19.28
C ASP A 309 25.20 -3.94 19.19
N ARG A 310 24.01 -3.79 18.61
CA ARG A 310 23.05 -4.90 18.42
C ARG A 310 23.43 -5.83 17.27
N LEU A 311 24.33 -5.41 16.37
CA LEU A 311 24.72 -6.20 15.21
C LEU A 311 25.58 -7.39 15.64
N GLU A 312 25.14 -8.59 15.27
CA GLU A 312 25.81 -9.86 15.56
C GLU A 312 26.36 -10.52 14.29
N HIS A 313 25.67 -10.32 13.16
CA HIS A 313 26.00 -10.93 11.89
C HIS A 313 26.03 -9.89 10.78
N LEU A 314 27.13 -9.86 10.02
CA LEU A 314 27.29 -8.99 8.86
C LEU A 314 27.90 -9.79 7.70
N SER A 315 27.16 -9.93 6.60
CA SER A 315 27.70 -10.46 5.35
C SER A 315 27.96 -9.34 4.35
N LEU A 316 29.21 -9.23 3.92
CA LEU A 316 29.69 -8.33 2.87
C LEU A 316 30.26 -9.12 1.69
N THR A 317 29.89 -10.40 1.56
CA THR A 317 30.42 -11.31 0.55
C THR A 317 30.25 -10.74 -0.86
N GLY A 318 31.29 -10.85 -1.69
CA GLY A 318 31.21 -10.47 -3.10
C GLY A 318 31.24 -8.96 -3.37
N ASN A 319 31.60 -8.15 -2.38
CA ASN A 319 32.01 -6.76 -2.60
C ASN A 319 33.44 -6.68 -3.14
N ARG A 320 33.91 -5.46 -3.47
CA ARG A 320 35.17 -5.20 -4.16
C ARG A 320 36.25 -4.70 -3.19
N PHE A 321 36.39 -5.36 -2.04
CA PHE A 321 37.46 -5.07 -1.10
C PHE A 321 38.76 -5.72 -1.54
N SER A 322 39.86 -4.97 -1.46
CA SER A 322 41.20 -5.52 -1.55
C SER A 322 41.66 -6.00 -0.15
N ASP A 323 42.94 -6.34 -0.04
CA ASP A 323 43.57 -6.64 1.25
C ASP A 323 43.48 -5.46 2.24
N ILE A 324 43.40 -4.21 1.74
CA ILE A 324 43.31 -3.00 2.57
C ILE A 324 41.95 -2.96 3.30
N GLY A 325 40.84 -2.99 2.56
CA GLY A 325 39.50 -2.99 3.17
C GLY A 325 39.26 -4.24 4.02
N THR A 326 39.79 -5.39 3.58
CA THR A 326 39.75 -6.64 4.36
C THR A 326 40.47 -6.51 5.70
N ALA A 327 41.63 -5.85 5.73
CA ALA A 327 42.39 -5.64 6.96
C ALA A 327 41.66 -4.69 7.94
N ALA A 328 41.02 -3.63 7.43
CA ALA A 328 40.21 -2.73 8.23
C ALA A 328 39.07 -3.46 8.95
N LEU A 329 38.30 -4.29 8.23
CA LEU A 329 37.19 -5.05 8.78
C LEU A 329 37.66 -6.16 9.75
N ARG A 330 38.80 -6.80 9.51
CA ARG A 330 39.39 -7.77 10.45
C ARG A 330 39.76 -7.14 11.79
N LYS A 331 40.26 -5.90 11.78
CA LYS A 331 40.54 -5.16 13.02
C LYS A 331 39.27 -4.93 13.85
N VAL A 332 38.12 -4.72 13.20
CA VAL A 332 36.82 -4.66 13.89
C VAL A 332 36.49 -6.01 14.52
N MET A 333 36.69 -7.13 13.82
CA MET A 333 36.44 -8.47 14.37
C MET A 333 37.30 -8.78 15.60
N GLU A 334 38.54 -8.30 15.64
CA GLU A 334 39.43 -8.44 16.81
C GLU A 334 38.94 -7.62 18.02
N GLN A 335 38.37 -6.44 17.77
CA GLN A 335 37.86 -5.54 18.80
C GLN A 335 36.43 -5.88 19.24
N ARG A 336 35.65 -6.52 18.36
CA ARG A 336 34.26 -6.98 18.57
C ARG A 336 34.17 -8.49 18.27
N PRO A 337 34.73 -9.38 19.09
CA PRO A 337 34.78 -10.82 18.82
C PRO A 337 33.40 -11.50 18.73
N GLN A 338 32.35 -10.86 19.25
CA GLN A 338 30.97 -11.30 19.14
C GLN A 338 30.35 -11.02 17.76
N LEU A 339 30.85 -10.02 17.03
CA LEU A 339 30.36 -9.65 15.71
C LEU A 339 31.03 -10.55 14.65
N LYS A 340 30.21 -11.31 13.94
CA LYS A 340 30.67 -12.20 12.86
C LYS A 340 30.54 -11.48 11.52
N ILE A 341 31.68 -11.05 10.99
CA ILE A 341 31.76 -10.45 9.65
C ILE A 341 32.21 -11.52 8.65
N ARG A 342 31.46 -11.67 7.55
CA ARG A 342 31.80 -12.49 6.38
C ARG A 342 32.15 -11.57 5.23
N LEU A 343 33.32 -11.79 4.61
CA LEU A 343 33.89 -10.98 3.52
C LEU A 343 33.91 -11.74 2.20
#